data_AF-A0A927BDN3-F1
#
_entry.id   AF-A0A927BDN3-F1
#
_cell.length_a   1.000
_cell.length_b   1.000
_cell.length_c   1.000
_cell.angle_alpha   90.00
_cell.angle_beta   90.00
_cell.angle_gamma   90.00
#
_symmetry.space_group_name_H-M   'P 1'
#
loop_
_entity.id
_entity.type
_entity.pdbx_description
1 polymer ?
#
loop_
_entity_poly.entity_id
_entity_poly.type
_entity_poly.pdbx_seq_one_letter_code
_entity_poly.pdbx_strand_id
1 'polypeptide(L)'
;MKEILLVEIEYKMLNTRNWAKIKLTPDEYFEKIITDEDINLNSERLNVEYDFDSVPKYFHAVEYIGCKLSEIEHTKLLIVGPSKNITLIRSETFWNGGSNRLISTQYLGVEKPSHEILVETVINNIPLTVQQVSFLLEENLPKCPHQLLIQCHEDGSESILSEV
;
A
#
# COMPACT_ATOMS: atom_id res chain seq x y z
N MET A 1 -19.04 20.28 -6.08
CA MET A 1 -17.79 20.69 -6.76
C MET A 1 -16.82 19.54 -6.57
N LYS A 2 -16.41 18.88 -7.66
CA LYS A 2 -15.63 17.63 -7.64
C LYS A 2 -14.47 17.75 -6.66
N GLU A 3 -14.50 16.88 -5.67
CA GLU A 3 -13.46 16.76 -4.69
C GLU A 3 -12.29 16.01 -5.37
N ILE A 4 -11.30 16.76 -5.86
CA ILE A 4 -10.20 16.21 -6.66
C ILE A 4 -9.29 15.42 -5.72
N LEU A 5 -9.45 14.10 -5.76
CA LEU A 5 -8.52 13.16 -5.16
C LEU A 5 -7.38 12.91 -6.17
N LEU A 6 -6.16 13.17 -5.74
CA LEU A 6 -4.96 12.89 -6.51
C LEU A 6 -4.28 11.66 -5.92
N VAL A 7 -4.06 10.64 -6.77
CA VAL A 7 -3.25 9.46 -6.44
C VAL A 7 -1.97 9.51 -7.26
N GLU A 8 -0.82 9.51 -6.60
CA GLU A 8 0.49 9.44 -7.26
C GLU A 8 1.29 8.28 -6.69
N ILE A 9 1.97 7.54 -7.56
CA ILE A 9 2.99 6.56 -7.17
C ILE A 9 4.32 7.04 -7.73
N GLU A 10 5.24 7.38 -6.83
CA GLU A 10 6.65 7.59 -7.10
C GLU A 10 7.39 6.27 -6.89
N TYR A 11 8.35 5.95 -7.76
CA TYR A 11 9.13 4.73 -7.61
C TYR A 11 10.56 4.89 -8.12
N LYS A 12 11.46 4.06 -7.57
CA LYS A 12 12.86 3.98 -7.97
C LYS A 12 13.21 2.53 -8.27
N MET A 13 13.61 2.27 -9.51
CA MET A 13 14.08 0.96 -9.94
C MET A 13 15.47 0.67 -9.37
N LEU A 14 15.76 -0.60 -9.13
CA LEU A 14 17.05 -1.05 -8.67
C LEU A 14 18.16 -0.58 -9.62
N ASN A 15 19.29 -0.11 -9.06
CA ASN A 15 20.44 0.41 -9.82
C ASN A 15 20.16 1.64 -10.71
N THR A 16 19.05 2.33 -10.49
CA THR A 16 18.76 3.61 -11.14
C THR A 16 18.98 4.78 -10.18
N ARG A 17 19.27 5.97 -10.71
CA ARG A 17 19.43 7.18 -9.88
C ARG A 17 18.15 8.01 -9.76
N ASN A 18 17.25 7.88 -10.72
CA ASN A 18 16.11 8.75 -10.87
C ASN A 18 14.84 8.09 -10.35
N TRP A 19 14.00 8.89 -9.72
CA TRP A 19 12.63 8.51 -9.43
C TRP A 19 11.77 8.70 -10.66
N ALA A 20 10.90 7.74 -10.92
CA ALA A 20 9.81 7.84 -11.87
C ALA A 20 8.50 8.10 -11.12
N LYS A 21 7.49 8.59 -11.83
CA LYS A 21 6.18 8.92 -11.27
C LYS A 21 5.08 8.49 -12.23
N ILE A 22 4.06 7.83 -11.68
CA ILE A 22 2.77 7.63 -12.33
C ILE A 22 1.70 8.38 -11.56
N LYS A 23 0.75 8.97 -12.28
CA LYS A 23 -0.46 9.57 -11.72
C LYS A 23 -1.62 8.67 -12.06
N LEU A 24 -2.42 8.34 -11.06
CA LEU A 24 -3.60 7.52 -11.20
C LEU A 24 -4.82 8.39 -10.95
N THR A 25 -5.86 8.18 -11.75
CA THR A 25 -7.20 8.66 -11.44
C THR A 25 -7.78 7.81 -10.30
N PRO A 26 -8.77 8.32 -9.54
CA PRO A 26 -9.46 7.51 -8.53
C PRO A 26 -10.00 6.19 -9.09
N ASP A 27 -10.54 6.21 -10.31
CA ASP A 27 -11.01 5.02 -11.04
C ASP A 27 -9.92 3.99 -11.35
N GLU A 28 -8.66 4.40 -11.47
CA GLU A 28 -7.54 3.48 -11.71
C GLU A 28 -7.01 2.86 -10.42
N TYR A 29 -7.25 3.50 -9.27
CA TYR A 29 -6.69 3.09 -7.99
C TYR A 29 -7.69 2.41 -7.07
N PHE A 30 -8.91 2.92 -6.95
CA PHE A 30 -9.93 2.41 -6.03
C PHE A 30 -10.89 1.43 -6.71
N GLU A 31 -11.37 0.46 -5.94
CA GLU A 31 -12.51 -0.35 -6.35
C GLU A 31 -13.80 0.49 -6.37
N LYS A 32 -14.65 0.23 -7.35
CA LYS A 32 -15.94 0.92 -7.47
C LYS A 32 -16.96 0.26 -6.56
N ILE A 33 -17.73 1.06 -5.83
CA ILE A 33 -18.92 0.55 -5.15
C ILE A 33 -19.97 0.33 -6.23
N ILE A 34 -20.27 -0.93 -6.54
CA ILE A 34 -21.37 -1.30 -7.42
C ILE A 34 -22.56 -1.59 -6.53
N THR A 35 -23.60 -0.75 -6.60
CA THR A 35 -24.85 -0.99 -5.90
C THR A 35 -25.81 -1.82 -6.78
N ASP A 36 -26.80 -2.47 -6.16
CA ASP A 36 -27.84 -3.22 -6.89
C ASP A 36 -28.65 -2.32 -7.86
N GLU A 37 -28.65 -1.00 -7.65
CA GLU A 37 -29.25 -0.01 -8.56
C GLU A 37 -28.41 0.21 -9.83
N ASP A 38 -27.08 0.10 -9.74
CA ASP A 38 -26.15 0.22 -10.88
C ASP A 38 -26.24 -0.95 -11.85
N ILE A 39 -26.57 -2.15 -11.35
CA ILE A 39 -26.68 -3.39 -12.13
C ILE A 39 -27.96 -3.39 -13.00
N ASN A 40 -29.00 -2.66 -12.59
CA ASN A 40 -30.29 -2.59 -13.30
C ASN A 40 -30.35 -1.48 -14.38
N LEU A 41 -29.34 -0.61 -14.46
CA LEU A 41 -29.25 0.43 -15.48
C LEU A 41 -28.58 -0.11 -16.75
N ASN A 42 -29.35 -0.83 -17.55
CA ASN A 42 -28.99 -1.16 -18.92
C ASN A 42 -28.57 0.11 -19.70
N SER A 43 -27.29 0.18 -20.07
CA SER A 43 -26.77 0.63 -21.37
C SER A 43 -27.03 2.06 -21.90
N GLU A 44 -27.63 3.02 -21.17
CA GLU A 44 -27.94 4.34 -21.78
C GLU A 44 -27.62 5.60 -20.96
N ARG A 45 -26.92 5.51 -19.81
CA ARG A 45 -26.46 6.70 -19.08
C ARG A 45 -24.96 6.66 -18.80
N LEU A 46 -24.19 7.26 -19.71
CA LEU A 46 -22.71 7.33 -19.71
C LEU A 46 -22.08 8.19 -18.60
N ASN A 47 -22.83 8.59 -17.57
CA ASN A 47 -22.37 9.48 -16.48
C ASN A 47 -23.03 9.11 -15.14
N VAL A 48 -23.03 7.82 -14.76
CA VAL A 48 -23.37 7.46 -13.38
C VAL A 48 -22.16 7.82 -12.50
N GLU A 49 -22.36 8.70 -11.54
CA GLU A 49 -21.35 9.07 -10.55
C GLU A 49 -21.18 7.88 -9.59
N TYR A 50 -20.02 7.21 -9.66
CA TYR A 50 -19.70 6.11 -8.75
C TYR A 50 -19.14 6.65 -7.44
N ASP A 51 -19.65 6.16 -6.32
CA ASP A 51 -18.93 6.23 -5.05
C ASP A 51 -17.80 5.18 -5.08
N PHE A 52 -16.61 5.58 -4.63
CA PHE A 52 -15.45 4.69 -4.55
C PHE A 52 -15.36 4.09 -3.15
N ASP A 53 -15.00 2.81 -3.06
CA ASP A 53 -14.59 2.25 -1.79
C ASP A 53 -13.18 2.79 -1.49
N SER A 54 -12.84 2.95 -0.21
CA SER A 54 -11.46 3.29 0.18
C SER A 54 -10.48 2.11 -0.01
N VAL A 55 -10.93 1.04 -0.68
CA VAL A 55 -10.19 -0.18 -0.99
C VAL A 55 -9.44 -0.01 -2.31
N PRO A 56 -8.11 -0.19 -2.32
CA PRO A 56 -7.33 -0.15 -3.55
C PRO A 56 -7.54 -1.42 -4.37
N LYS A 57 -7.46 -1.32 -5.71
CA LYS A 57 -7.54 -2.46 -6.63
C LYS A 57 -6.38 -3.45 -6.45
N TYR A 58 -5.18 -2.91 -6.23
CA TYR A 58 -4.00 -3.68 -5.87
C TYR A 58 -3.43 -3.19 -4.53
N PHE A 59 -2.99 -4.14 -3.72
CA PHE A 59 -2.47 -3.88 -2.38
C PHE A 59 -1.07 -3.28 -2.38
N HIS A 60 -0.22 -3.61 -3.36
CA HIS A 60 1.12 -3.05 -3.48
C HIS A 60 1.23 -2.09 -4.67
N ALA A 61 2.20 -1.19 -4.59
CA ALA A 61 2.44 -0.21 -5.65
C ALA A 61 3.05 -0.85 -6.91
N VAL A 62 3.69 -2.01 -6.78
CA VAL A 62 4.43 -2.69 -7.85
C VAL A 62 3.53 -3.22 -8.96
N GLU A 63 2.30 -3.59 -8.63
CA GLU A 63 1.28 -4.07 -9.55
C GLU A 63 0.83 -2.95 -10.49
N TYR A 64 0.72 -1.72 -9.99
CA TYR A 64 0.42 -0.55 -10.82
C TYR A 64 1.60 -0.17 -11.73
N ILE A 65 2.83 -0.42 -11.28
CA ILE A 65 4.06 -0.13 -12.05
C ILE A 65 4.28 -1.18 -13.15
N GLY A 66 3.81 -2.42 -12.94
CA GLY A 66 3.95 -3.51 -13.89
C GLY A 66 5.36 -4.13 -13.95
N CYS A 67 6.08 -4.13 -12.83
CA CYS A 67 7.43 -4.71 -12.72
C CYS A 67 7.49 -5.83 -11.67
N LYS A 68 8.60 -6.58 -11.64
CA LYS A 68 8.84 -7.57 -10.57
C LYS A 68 9.35 -6.87 -9.30
N LEU A 69 9.02 -7.43 -8.14
CA LEU A 69 9.55 -6.96 -6.84
C LEU A 69 11.08 -6.94 -6.78
N SER A 70 11.75 -7.85 -7.49
CA SER A 70 13.21 -7.91 -7.54
C SER A 70 13.86 -6.78 -8.36
N GLU A 71 13.07 -6.00 -9.09
CA GLU A 71 13.53 -4.92 -9.97
C GLU A 71 13.37 -3.53 -9.33
N ILE A 72 12.72 -3.44 -8.17
CA ILE A 72 12.38 -2.18 -7.51
C ILE A 72 13.15 -2.01 -6.21
N GLU A 73 13.56 -0.77 -5.92
CA GLU A 73 14.25 -0.40 -4.69
C GLU A 73 13.29 0.29 -3.72
N HIS A 74 12.46 1.21 -4.24
CA HIS A 74 11.50 1.96 -3.46
C HIS A 74 10.21 2.26 -4.22
N THR A 75 9.10 2.31 -3.49
CA THR A 75 7.83 2.90 -3.93
C THR A 75 7.36 3.93 -2.90
N LYS A 76 6.56 4.88 -3.36
CA LYS A 76 5.88 5.85 -2.52
C LYS A 76 4.54 6.22 -3.15
N LEU A 77 3.47 5.77 -2.53
CA LEU A 77 2.12 6.18 -2.77
C LEU A 77 1.83 7.49 -2.02
N LEU A 78 1.23 8.44 -2.71
CA LEU A 78 0.70 9.69 -2.18
C LEU A 78 -0.77 9.77 -2.55
N ILE A 79 -1.64 9.88 -1.54
CA ILE A 79 -3.04 10.24 -1.72
C ILE A 79 -3.23 11.62 -1.14
N VAL A 80 -3.73 12.52 -1.99
CA VAL A 80 -4.07 13.89 -1.60
C VAL A 80 -5.56 14.06 -1.67
N GLY A 81 -6.13 14.50 -0.55
CA GLY A 81 -7.54 14.72 -0.44
C GLY A 81 -8.01 15.97 -1.21
N PRO A 82 -9.33 16.18 -1.25
CA PRO A 82 -9.98 17.24 -2.03
C PRO A 82 -9.60 18.66 -1.64
N SER A 83 -9.28 18.85 -0.37
CA SER A 83 -8.78 20.11 0.20
C SER A 83 -7.30 20.38 -0.15
N LYS A 84 -6.68 19.53 -0.97
CA LYS A 84 -5.23 19.50 -1.27
C LYS A 84 -4.34 19.22 -0.07
N ASN A 85 -4.91 18.79 1.04
CA ASN A 85 -4.16 18.27 2.17
C ASN A 85 -3.74 16.84 1.84
N ILE A 86 -2.47 16.53 2.07
CA ILE A 86 -1.98 15.15 1.97
C ILE A 86 -2.74 14.35 3.03
N THR A 87 -3.38 13.26 2.62
CA THR A 87 -4.15 12.40 3.52
C THR A 87 -3.39 11.13 3.85
N LEU A 88 -2.64 10.58 2.90
CA LEU A 88 -1.86 9.37 3.07
C LEU A 88 -0.53 9.46 2.32
N ILE A 89 0.53 9.07 3.01
CA ILE A 89 1.80 8.69 2.39
C ILE A 89 2.10 7.26 2.79
N ARG A 90 2.26 6.37 1.81
CA ARG A 90 2.73 5.01 2.06
C ARG A 90 3.97 4.74 1.22
N SER A 91 5.09 4.46 1.86
CA SER A 91 6.33 4.14 1.17
C SER A 91 6.78 2.73 1.48
N GLU A 92 7.29 2.03 0.48
CA GLU A 92 7.90 0.72 0.64
C GLU A 92 9.36 0.77 0.18
N THR A 93 10.24 0.10 0.91
CA THR A 93 11.65 -0.10 0.55
C THR A 93 11.90 -1.60 0.48
N PHE A 94 12.50 -2.05 -0.62
CA PHE A 94 12.69 -3.47 -0.91
C PHE A 94 14.17 -3.82 -0.92
N TRP A 95 14.52 -4.98 -0.36
CA TRP A 95 15.86 -5.55 -0.47
C TRP A 95 15.80 -7.08 -0.56
N ASN A 96 16.95 -7.70 -0.77
CA ASN A 96 17.06 -9.16 -0.94
C ASN A 96 16.13 -9.68 -2.06
N GLY A 97 16.16 -9.04 -3.23
CA GLY A 97 15.30 -9.41 -4.36
C GLY A 97 13.80 -9.13 -4.14
N GLY A 98 13.46 -8.28 -3.16
CA GLY A 98 12.07 -7.94 -2.82
C GLY A 98 11.43 -8.86 -1.80
N SER A 99 12.14 -9.89 -1.34
CA SER A 99 11.67 -10.78 -0.27
C SER A 99 11.64 -10.11 1.10
N ASN A 100 12.42 -9.04 1.29
CA ASN A 100 12.36 -8.24 2.50
C ASN A 100 11.86 -6.84 2.15
N ARG A 101 11.06 -6.26 3.04
CA ARG A 101 10.53 -4.91 2.84
C ARG A 101 10.31 -4.15 4.14
N LEU A 102 10.39 -2.84 4.02
CA LEU A 102 9.98 -1.89 5.05
C LEU A 102 8.86 -1.08 4.47
N ILE A 103 7.71 -1.10 5.12
CA ILE A 103 6.52 -0.33 4.79
C ILE A 103 6.40 0.77 5.83
N SER A 104 6.26 2.00 5.39
CA SER A 104 5.95 3.13 6.26
C SER A 104 4.67 3.79 5.79
N THR A 105 3.74 4.00 6.73
CA THR A 105 2.42 4.58 6.47
C THR A 105 2.26 5.82 7.34
N GLN A 106 1.91 6.95 6.73
CA GLN A 106 1.65 8.20 7.41
C GLN A 106 0.27 8.70 7.02
N TYR A 107 -0.61 8.83 8.01
CA TYR A 107 -1.90 9.48 7.84
C TYR A 107 -1.75 10.95 8.25
N LEU A 108 -1.90 11.83 7.27
CA LEU A 108 -1.74 13.27 7.43
C LEU A 108 -3.11 13.93 7.29
N GLY A 109 -3.35 15.06 7.96
CA GLY A 109 -4.60 15.81 7.81
C GLY A 109 -5.87 15.19 8.45
N VAL A 110 -5.74 14.13 9.24
CA VAL A 110 -6.77 13.64 10.17
C VAL A 110 -6.62 14.29 11.55
N GLU A 111 -7.66 14.28 12.39
CA GLU A 111 -7.61 14.87 13.75
C GLU A 111 -6.44 14.32 14.60
N LYS A 112 -6.04 13.07 14.34
CA LYS A 112 -4.90 12.40 14.98
C LYS A 112 -3.98 11.82 13.91
N PRO A 113 -2.95 12.57 13.46
CA PRO A 113 -1.95 12.04 12.57
C PRO A 113 -1.30 10.80 13.19
N SER A 114 -1.04 9.79 12.37
CA SER A 114 -0.33 8.59 12.80
C SER A 114 0.77 8.24 11.81
N HIS A 115 1.80 7.60 12.32
CA HIS A 115 2.91 7.12 11.54
C HIS A 115 3.25 5.72 12.00
N GLU A 116 3.17 4.76 11.09
CA GLU A 116 3.44 3.35 11.33
C GLU A 116 4.62 2.90 10.47
N ILE A 117 5.40 1.97 11.00
CA ILE A 117 6.44 1.25 10.26
C ILE A 117 6.21 -0.24 10.46
N LEU A 118 6.19 -1.01 9.38
CA LEU A 118 6.20 -2.46 9.37
C LEU A 118 7.47 -2.91 8.64
N VAL A 119 8.29 -3.72 9.31
CA VAL A 119 9.46 -4.35 8.72
C VAL A 119 9.18 -5.83 8.55
N GLU A 120 9.33 -6.35 7.34
CA GLU A 120 9.18 -7.75 7.02
C GLU A 120 10.51 -8.30 6.49
N THR A 121 11.00 -9.37 7.12
CA THR A 121 12.28 -9.99 6.76
C THR A 121 12.13 -11.50 6.70
N VAL A 122 12.56 -12.10 5.60
CA VAL A 122 12.72 -13.55 5.50
C VAL A 122 13.90 -13.98 6.38
N ILE A 123 13.62 -14.80 7.38
CA ILE A 123 14.61 -15.33 8.33
C ILE A 123 14.94 -16.80 8.07
N ASN A 124 14.10 -17.52 7.32
CA ASN A 124 14.37 -18.85 6.82
C ASN A 124 13.69 -19.06 5.46
N ASN A 125 14.32 -19.83 4.57
CA ASN A 125 13.78 -20.09 3.23
C ASN A 125 13.04 -21.44 3.15
N ILE A 126 13.41 -22.41 3.98
CA ILE A 126 12.81 -23.76 3.98
C ILE A 126 12.67 -24.25 5.44
N PRO A 127 11.46 -24.27 6.01
CA PRO A 127 10.25 -23.64 5.49
C PRO A 127 10.40 -22.11 5.40
N LEU A 128 9.69 -21.48 4.45
CA LEU A 128 9.69 -20.03 4.33
C LEU A 128 9.15 -19.42 5.63
N THR A 129 9.98 -18.63 6.31
CA THR A 129 9.64 -18.00 7.59
C THR A 129 9.95 -16.52 7.49
N VAL A 130 8.95 -15.70 7.76
CA VAL A 130 9.01 -14.24 7.74
C VAL A 130 8.87 -13.73 9.18
N GLN A 131 9.77 -12.84 9.56
CA GLN A 131 9.60 -12.02 10.75
C GLN A 131 8.95 -10.69 10.34
N GLN A 132 7.84 -10.35 10.98
CA GLN A 132 7.21 -9.05 10.89
C GLN A 132 7.42 -8.30 12.20
N VAL A 133 7.84 -7.04 12.11
CA VAL A 133 7.94 -6.15 13.27
C VAL A 133 7.26 -4.84 12.94
N SER A 134 6.18 -4.52 13.65
CA SER A 134 5.47 -3.26 13.50
C SER A 134 5.77 -2.30 14.65
N PHE A 135 5.87 -1.02 14.33
CA PHE A 135 6.09 0.08 15.25
C PHE A 135 5.06 1.17 14.97
N LEU A 136 4.48 1.72 16.04
CA LEU A 136 3.78 3.00 15.97
C LEU A 136 4.79 4.09 16.36
N LEU A 137 4.93 5.12 15.53
CA LEU A 137 5.76 6.28 15.83
C LEU A 137 4.91 7.34 16.54
N GLU A 138 5.20 7.57 17.81
CA GLU A 138 4.63 8.66 18.60
C GLU A 138 5.73 9.67 18.91
N GLU A 139 5.50 10.96 18.60
CA GLU A 139 6.49 12.03 18.79
C GLU A 139 7.84 11.74 18.11
N ASN A 140 7.80 11.07 16.94
CA ASN A 140 8.97 10.57 16.19
C ASN A 140 9.80 9.50 16.92
N LEU A 141 9.25 8.87 17.96
CA LEU A 141 9.88 7.76 18.67
C LEU A 141 9.12 6.46 18.40
N PRO A 142 9.80 5.37 18.00
CA PRO A 142 9.13 4.11 17.76
C PRO A 142 8.67 3.51 19.09
N LYS A 143 7.38 3.19 19.17
CA LYS A 143 6.74 2.55 20.31
C LYS A 143 6.03 1.27 19.88
N CYS A 144 5.84 0.36 20.85
CA CYS A 144 5.11 -0.89 20.73
C CYS A 144 5.64 -1.80 19.61
N PRO A 145 6.73 -2.56 19.85
CA PRO A 145 7.14 -3.60 18.92
C PRO A 145 6.14 -4.75 19.04
N HIS A 146 5.17 -4.80 18.14
CA HIS A 146 4.44 -6.04 17.91
C HIS A 146 5.25 -6.85 16.90
N GLN A 147 5.66 -8.04 17.31
CA GLN A 147 6.49 -8.91 16.50
C GLN A 147 5.78 -10.23 16.25
N LEU A 148 5.71 -10.60 14.97
CA LEU A 148 5.18 -11.88 14.51
C LEU A 148 6.28 -12.70 13.84
N LEU A 149 6.27 -14.00 14.09
CA LEU A 149 6.98 -15.00 13.28
C LEU A 149 5.95 -15.79 12.50
N ILE A 150 6.00 -15.70 11.19
CA ILE A 150 5.03 -16.30 10.27
C ILE A 150 5.75 -17.35 9.45
N GLN A 151 5.23 -18.57 9.44
CA GLN A 151 5.63 -19.62 8.51
C GLN A 151 4.67 -19.66 7.34
N CYS A 152 5.19 -19.59 6.12
CA CYS A 152 4.42 -19.69 4.90
C CYS A 152 4.55 -21.12 4.35
N HIS A 153 3.40 -21.75 4.09
CA HIS A 153 3.30 -23.11 3.56
C HIS A 153 3.24 -23.10 2.03
N GLU A 154 3.53 -24.25 1.41
CA GLU A 154 3.53 -24.38 -0.06
C GLU A 154 2.13 -24.16 -0.69
N ASP A 155 1.07 -24.38 0.08
CA ASP A 155 -0.32 -24.14 -0.33
C ASP A 155 -0.73 -22.65 -0.24
N GLY A 156 0.19 -21.77 0.16
CA GLY A 156 -0.03 -20.35 0.34
C GLY A 156 -0.67 -19.97 1.68
N SER A 157 -0.94 -20.94 2.56
CA SER A 157 -1.41 -20.65 3.91
C SER A 157 -0.27 -20.16 4.82
N GLU A 158 -0.64 -19.42 5.87
CA GLU A 158 0.29 -18.85 6.84
C GLU A 158 -0.02 -19.36 8.25
N SER A 159 1.02 -19.55 9.07
CA SER A 159 0.90 -19.92 10.48
C SER A 159 1.74 -19.00 11.35
N ILE A 160 1.12 -18.45 12.39
CA ILE A 160 1.83 -17.65 13.41
C ILE A 160 2.54 -18.63 14.35
N LEU A 161 3.87 -18.62 14.33
CA LEU A 161 4.72 -19.42 15.20
C LEU A 161 4.96 -18.76 16.55
N SER A 162 5.00 -17.43 16.58
CA SER A 162 5.24 -16.63 17.78
C SER A 162 4.66 -15.23 17.61
N GLU A 163 4.18 -14.67 18.72
CA GLU A 163 3.65 -13.31 18.85
C GLU A 163 4.22 -12.70 20.14
N VAL A 164 4.87 -11.54 20.02
CA VAL A 164 5.53 -10.82 21.13
C VAL A 164 5.15 -9.35 21.10
#